data_AF-A0A7Z9WWM9-F1
#
_entry.id   AF-A0A7Z9WWM9-F1
#
_cell.length_a   1.000
_cell.length_b   1.000
_cell.length_c   1.000
_cell.angle_alpha   90.00
_cell.angle_beta   90.00
_cell.angle_gamma   90.00
#
_symmetry.space_group_name_H-M   'P 1'
#
loop_
_entity.id
_entity.type
_entity.pdbx_description
1 polymer ?
#
loop_
_entity_poly.entity_id
_entity_poly.type
_entity_poly.pdbx_seq_one_letter_code
_entity_poly.pdbx_strand_id
1 'polypeptide(L)'
;KTTISRLEKIVSADVALTYKLLRFLNSAHFFLLEKVESVSRAISFLGGKRFRHFVMLVLISEIASEKPEEQVRLAVVRAKFCELLAEQGS
;
A
#
# COMPACT_ATOMS: atom_id res chain seq x y z
N LYS A 1 9.55 8.15 -13.92
CA LYS A 1 8.80 6.90 -13.66
C LYS A 1 9.30 6.29 -12.35
N THR A 2 8.44 6.15 -11.33
CA THR A 2 8.81 5.50 -10.07
C THR A 2 8.87 3.99 -10.28
N THR A 3 10.07 3.40 -10.28
CA THR A 3 10.27 1.96 -10.48
C THR A 3 9.97 1.18 -9.20
N ILE A 4 9.56 -0.09 -9.34
CA ILE A 4 9.34 -0.97 -8.19
C ILE A 4 10.64 -1.14 -7.38
N SER A 5 11.78 -1.31 -8.05
CA SER A 5 13.08 -1.42 -7.37
C SER A 5 13.44 -0.21 -6.52
N ARG A 6 13.03 1.00 -6.94
CA ARG A 6 13.24 2.21 -6.14
C ARG A 6 12.34 2.24 -4.91
N LEU A 7 11.09 1.84 -5.05
CA LEU A 7 10.15 1.74 -3.93
C LEU A 7 10.56 0.65 -2.94
N GLU A 8 11.02 -0.50 -3.43
CA GLU A 8 11.57 -1.57 -2.60
C GLU A 8 12.72 -1.06 -1.72
N LYS A 9 13.68 -0.34 -2.30
CA LYS A 9 14.80 0.26 -1.55
C LYS A 9 14.32 1.25 -0.48
N ILE A 10 13.35 2.12 -0.82
CA ILE A 10 12.81 3.10 0.12
C ILE A 10 12.10 2.39 1.27
N VAL A 11 11.19 1.47 0.96
CA VAL A 11 10.42 0.75 1.99
C VAL A 11 11.34 -0.11 2.86
N SER A 12 12.32 -0.79 2.28
CA SER A 12 13.25 -1.65 3.04
C SER A 12 14.20 -0.86 3.94
N ALA A 13 14.50 0.40 3.61
CA ALA A 13 15.34 1.26 4.44
C ALA A 13 14.59 1.85 5.65
N ASP A 14 13.26 1.88 5.60
CA ASP A 14 12.41 2.40 6.67
C ASP A 14 11.75 1.26 7.46
N VAL A 15 12.12 1.15 8.73
CA VAL A 15 11.64 0.09 9.63
C VAL A 15 10.13 0.20 9.87
N ALA A 16 9.59 1.41 9.97
CA ALA A 16 8.17 1.62 10.21
C ALA A 16 7.35 1.22 8.97
N LEU A 17 7.78 1.61 7.77
CA LEU A 17 7.12 1.21 6.52
C LEU A 17 7.21 -0.30 6.29
N THR A 18 8.37 -0.91 6.53
CA THR A 18 8.55 -2.36 6.45
C THR A 18 7.61 -3.08 7.42
N TYR A 19 7.53 -2.63 8.68
CA TYR A 19 6.62 -3.21 9.65
C TYR A 19 5.16 -3.09 9.25
N LYS A 20 4.72 -1.90 8.80
CA LYS A 20 3.34 -1.67 8.31
C LYS A 20 3.01 -2.61 7.16
N LEU A 21 3.94 -2.82 6.21
CA LEU A 21 3.76 -3.72 5.07
C LEU A 21 3.60 -5.17 5.50
N LEU A 22 4.54 -5.67 6.30
CA LEU A 22 4.51 -7.06 6.75
C LEU A 22 3.31 -7.33 7.65
N ARG A 23 2.93 -6.39 8.52
CA ARG A 23 1.72 -6.49 9.36
C ARG A 23 0.43 -6.49 8.52
N PHE A 24 0.36 -5.64 7.50
CA PHE A 24 -0.78 -5.62 6.57
C PHE A 24 -0.94 -6.95 5.85
N LEU A 25 0.16 -7.48 5.29
CA LEU A 25 0.14 -8.75 4.57
C LEU A 25 -0.14 -9.95 5.46
N ASN A 26 0.47 -10.00 6.64
CA ASN A 26 0.27 -11.08 7.61
C ASN A 26 -1.03 -10.94 8.43
N SER A 27 -1.90 -10.00 8.07
CA SER A 27 -3.23 -9.90 8.68
C SER A 27 -4.15 -11.03 8.20
N ALA A 28 -5.21 -11.30 8.96
CA ALA A 28 -6.21 -12.33 8.61
C ALA A 28 -6.88 -12.09 7.24
N HIS A 29 -6.74 -10.89 6.67
CA HIS A 29 -7.31 -10.53 5.37
C HIS A 29 -6.77 -11.37 4.20
N PHE A 30 -5.49 -11.78 4.25
CA PHE A 30 -4.83 -12.44 3.11
C PHE A 30 -4.76 -13.97 3.22
N PHE A 31 -5.28 -14.57 4.31
CA PHE A 31 -5.30 -16.03 4.53
C PHE A 31 -3.98 -16.73 4.14
N LEU A 32 -2.85 -16.16 4.56
CA LEU A 32 -1.53 -16.68 4.21
C LEU A 32 -1.24 -18.00 4.92
N LEU A 33 -0.83 -19.02 4.14
CA LEU A 33 -0.33 -20.30 4.67
C LEU A 33 1.02 -20.16 5.36
N GLU A 34 1.85 -19.22 4.89
CA GLU A 34 3.17 -18.91 5.44
C GLU A 34 3.34 -17.40 5.55
N LYS A 35 3.98 -16.94 6.64
CA LYS A 35 4.19 -15.51 6.87
C LYS A 35 5.12 -14.90 5.82
N VAL A 36 4.81 -13.67 5.43
CA VAL A 36 5.71 -12.84 4.62
C VAL A 36 6.71 -12.17 5.56
N GLU A 37 8.00 -12.38 5.33
CA GLU A 37 9.09 -11.94 6.22
C GLU A 37 10.02 -10.89 5.59
N SER A 38 9.87 -10.59 4.29
CA SER A 38 10.72 -9.62 3.59
C SER A 38 9.94 -8.76 2.60
N VAL A 39 10.44 -7.56 2.34
CA VAL A 39 9.85 -6.62 1.37
C VAL A 39 9.87 -7.22 -0.04
N SER A 40 10.94 -7.94 -0.41
CA SER A 40 11.02 -8.61 -1.70
C SER A 40 9.94 -9.69 -1.86
N ARG A 41 9.74 -10.54 -0.84
CA ARG A 41 8.65 -11.54 -0.83
C ARG A 41 7.27 -10.88 -0.86
N ALA A 42 7.10 -9.76 -0.15
CA ALA A 42 5.88 -8.97 -0.16
C ALA A 42 5.55 -8.42 -1.56
N ILE A 43 6.55 -7.91 -2.28
CA ILE A 43 6.39 -7.41 -3.65
C ILE A 43 6.03 -8.54 -4.61
N SER A 44 6.69 -9.71 -4.51
CA SER A 44 6.37 -10.87 -5.33
C SER A 44 4.95 -11.38 -5.08
N PHE A 45 4.49 -11.37 -3.82
CA PHE A 45 3.13 -11.77 -3.46
C PHE A 45 2.07 -10.76 -3.93
N LEU A 46 2.29 -9.46 -3.67
CA LEU A 46 1.33 -8.41 -4.04
C LEU A 46 1.32 -8.11 -5.54
N GLY A 47 2.47 -8.21 -6.21
CA GLY A 47 2.70 -7.60 -7.51
C GLY A 47 2.86 -6.08 -7.42
N GLY A 48 3.46 -5.50 -8.47
CA GLY A 48 3.89 -4.09 -8.44
C GLY A 48 2.75 -3.06 -8.32
N LYS A 49 1.56 -3.34 -8.88
CA LYS A 49 0.41 -2.42 -8.80
C LYS A 49 -0.09 -2.28 -7.36
N ARG A 50 -0.39 -3.41 -6.69
CA ARG A 50 -0.89 -3.43 -5.32
C ARG A 50 0.15 -2.94 -4.32
N PHE A 51 1.43 -3.24 -4.54
CA PHE A 51 2.51 -2.68 -3.73
C PHE A 51 2.54 -1.16 -3.78
N ARG A 52 2.41 -0.55 -4.98
CA ARG A 52 2.31 0.91 -5.11
C ARG A 52 1.10 1.49 -4.38
N HIS A 53 -0.06 0.84 -4.46
CA HIS A 53 -1.25 1.29 -3.74
C HIS A 53 -1.08 1.23 -2.23
N PHE A 54 -0.45 0.17 -1.71
CA PHE A 54 -0.11 0.09 -0.29
C PHE A 54 0.78 1.26 0.13
N VAL A 55 1.86 1.53 -0.60
CA VAL A 55 2.76 2.67 -0.29
C VAL A 55 2.00 3.99 -0.32
N MET A 56 1.15 4.23 -1.33
CA MET A 56 0.30 5.42 -1.39
C MET A 56 -0.65 5.51 -0.20
N LEU A 57 -1.29 4.40 0.19
CA LEU A 57 -2.20 4.37 1.34
C LEU A 57 -1.49 4.76 2.64
N VAL A 58 -0.28 4.25 2.86
CA VAL A 58 0.51 4.60 4.05
C VAL A 58 0.88 6.08 4.04
N LEU A 59 1.36 6.61 2.92
CA LEU A 59 1.69 8.03 2.79
C LEU A 59 0.46 8.92 2.99
N ILE A 60 -0.67 8.55 2.41
CA ILE A 60 -1.94 9.26 2.62
C ILE A 60 -2.32 9.22 4.09
N SER A 61 -2.19 8.06 4.77
CA SER A 61 -2.51 7.94 6.19
C SER A 61 -1.63 8.82 7.09
N GLU A 62 -0.37 9.04 6.71
CA GLU A 62 0.55 9.92 7.42
C GLU A 62 0.25 11.41 7.17
N ILE A 63 -0.10 11.79 5.94
CA ILE A 63 -0.54 13.17 5.64
C ILE A 63 -1.90 13.46 6.29
N ALA A 64 -2.74 12.43 6.37
CA ALA A 64 -4.08 12.50 6.92
C ALA A 64 -4.13 12.67 8.44
N SER A 65 -3.07 12.31 9.18
CA SER A 65 -3.09 12.42 10.65
C SER A 65 -3.25 13.85 11.15
N GLU A 66 -3.01 14.85 10.29
CA GLU A 66 -3.21 16.27 10.59
C GLU A 66 -4.54 16.83 10.08
N LYS A 67 -5.44 15.97 9.55
CA LYS A 67 -6.70 16.38 8.91
C LYS A 67 -7.92 15.75 9.60
N PRO A 68 -9.11 16.38 9.51
CA PRO A 68 -10.34 15.77 10.00
C PRO A 68 -10.64 14.44 9.29
N GLU A 69 -11.00 13.41 10.05
CA GLU A 69 -11.22 12.04 9.58
C GLU A 69 -12.19 11.94 8.39
N GLU A 70 -13.25 12.74 8.43
CA GLU A 70 -14.27 12.83 7.37
C GLU A 70 -13.68 13.26 6.01
N GLN A 71 -12.71 14.17 6.01
CA GLN A 71 -12.07 14.66 4.78
C GLN A 71 -11.17 13.58 4.17
N VAL A 72 -10.46 12.83 5.03
CA VAL A 72 -9.58 11.74 4.63
C VAL A 72 -10.40 10.60 4.05
N ARG A 73 -11.48 10.20 4.71
CA ARG A 73 -12.35 9.13 4.23
C ARG A 73 -12.91 9.46 2.85
N LEU A 74 -13.42 10.67 2.66
CA LEU A 74 -13.97 11.11 1.38
C LEU A 74 -12.91 11.11 0.27
N ALA A 75 -11.68 11.54 0.56
CA ALA A 75 -10.57 11.52 -0.39
C ALA A 75 -10.20 10.10 -0.82
N VAL A 76 -10.09 9.16 0.13
CA VAL A 76 -9.77 7.75 -0.16
C VAL A 76 -10.87 7.09 -0.99
N VAL A 77 -12.15 7.32 -0.64
CA VAL A 77 -13.29 6.79 -1.41
C VAL A 77 -13.28 7.30 -2.86
N ARG A 78 -13.07 8.60 -3.06
CA ARG A 78 -12.98 9.19 -4.42
C ARG A 78 -11.79 8.64 -5.20
N ALA A 79 -10.63 8.49 -4.56
CA ALA A 79 -9.45 7.91 -5.20
C ALA A 79 -9.74 6.48 -5.70
N LYS A 80 -10.39 5.65 -4.87
CA LYS A 80 -10.75 4.28 -5.25
C LYS A 80 -11.81 4.25 -6.35
N PHE A 81 -12.80 5.13 -6.30
CA PHE A 81 -13.80 5.26 -7.37
C PHE A 81 -13.16 5.61 -8.72
N CYS A 82 -12.26 6.60 -8.75
CA CYS A 82 -11.53 6.98 -9.95
C CYS A 82 -10.65 5.83 -10.49
N GLU A 83 -9.99 5.07 -9.60
CA GLU A 83 -9.23 3.89 -9.98
C GLU A 83 -10.12 2.85 -10.68
N LEU A 84 -11.29 2.55 -10.13
CA LEU A 84 -12.24 1.59 -10.69
C LEU A 84 -12.82 2.05 -12.04
N LEU A 85 -13.11 3.35 -12.19
CA LEU A 85 -13.56 3.90 -13.47
C LEU A 85 -12.48 3.76 -14.56
N ALA A 86 -11.22 4.02 -14.22
CA ALA A 86 -10.12 3.87 -15.17
C ALA A 86 -9.93 2.41 -15.61
N GLU A 87 -10.21 1.45 -14.72
CA GLU A 87 -10.18 0.02 -15.04
C GLU A 87 -11.33 -0.42 -15.95
N GLN A 88 -12.51 0.22 -15.87
CA GLN A 88 -13.65 -0.09 -16.74
C GLN A 88 -13.56 0.56 -18.13
N GLY A 89 -12.84 1.67 -18.27
CA GLY A 89 -12.68 2.39 -19.54
C GLY A 89 -11.51 1.91 -20.41
N SER A 90 -10.83 0.82 -20.04
CA SER A 90 -9.66 0.26 -20.74
C SER A 90 -9.98 -1.05 -21.44
#